data_AF-A0A966TCX6-F1
#
_entry.id   AF-A0A966TCX6-F1
#
_cell.length_a   1.000
_cell.length_b   1.000
_cell.length_c   1.000
_cell.angle_alpha   90.00
_cell.angle_beta   90.00
_cell.angle_gamma   90.00
#
_symmetry.space_group_name_H-M   'P 1'
#
loop_
_entity.id
_entity.type
_entity.pdbx_description
1 polymer ?
#
loop_
_entity_poly.entity_id
_entity_poly.type
_entity_poly.pdbx_seq_one_letter_code
_entity_poly.pdbx_strand_id
1 'polypeptide(L)'
;MKLRRVLQSLGVTVLIVAVYFLISLLQVWNTGRSADRQPVDAIVVLGAAQYDGRPSPQLQARLDHALELWNLNLASYIVVTGGKQIGDRFTEAASARKFLEEKGVASDLIFEENSGTTTYASLLAVSQIASQEKISRVLIVSDPFHLLRAKLIAKEVGLDA
;
A
#
# COMPACT_ATOMS: atom_id res chain seq x y z
N MET A 1 -44.15 -15.28 26.24
CA MET A 1 -42.71 -15.48 26.55
C MET A 1 -41.82 -15.75 25.35
N LYS A 2 -42.20 -16.62 24.39
CA LYS A 2 -41.37 -16.95 23.22
C LYS A 2 -41.07 -15.74 22.31
N LEU A 3 -42.09 -14.93 21.98
CA LEU A 3 -41.93 -13.76 21.09
C LEU A 3 -40.98 -12.68 21.64
N ARG A 4 -41.04 -12.38 22.94
CA ARG A 4 -40.13 -11.43 23.61
C ARG A 4 -38.68 -11.92 23.55
N ARG A 5 -38.43 -13.22 23.74
CA ARG A 5 -37.08 -13.80 23.63
C ARG A 5 -36.56 -13.73 22.19
N VAL A 6 -37.42 -13.96 21.19
CA VAL A 6 -37.07 -13.84 19.76
C VAL A 6 -36.71 -12.39 19.39
N LEU A 7 -37.49 -11.41 19.83
CA LEU A 7 -37.20 -9.99 19.61
C LEU A 7 -35.90 -9.55 20.30
N GLN A 8 -35.65 -10.04 21.53
CA GLN A 8 -34.40 -9.81 22.24
C GLN A 8 -33.20 -10.42 21.50
N SER A 9 -33.30 -11.67 21.03
CA SER A 9 -32.22 -12.28 20.25
C SER A 9 -31.97 -11.53 18.94
N LEU A 10 -33.03 -11.07 18.25
CA LEU A 10 -32.88 -10.29 17.02
C LEU A 10 -32.18 -8.95 17.31
N GLY A 11 -32.57 -8.26 18.37
CA GLY A 11 -31.93 -7.02 18.80
C GLY A 11 -30.45 -7.20 19.15
N VAL A 12 -30.10 -8.29 19.86
CA VAL A 12 -28.70 -8.63 20.17
C VAL A 12 -27.92 -8.93 18.89
N THR A 13 -28.47 -9.71 17.96
CA THR A 13 -27.82 -10.00 16.68
C THR A 13 -27.57 -8.72 15.88
N VAL A 14 -28.57 -7.84 15.78
CA VAL A 14 -28.44 -6.54 15.09
C VAL A 14 -27.35 -5.69 15.76
N LEU A 15 -27.31 -5.66 17.09
CA LEU A 15 -26.29 -4.93 17.84
C LEU A 15 -24.88 -5.48 17.58
N ILE A 16 -24.69 -6.80 17.60
CA ILE A 16 -23.39 -7.45 17.32
C ILE A 16 -22.92 -7.09 15.90
N VAL A 17 -23.82 -7.19 14.92
CA VAL A 17 -23.51 -6.84 13.52
C VAL A 17 -23.15 -5.36 13.39
N ALA A 18 -23.92 -4.46 14.01
CA ALA A 18 -23.64 -3.03 13.99
C ALA A 18 -22.28 -2.68 14.64
N VAL A 19 -21.96 -3.31 15.78
CA VAL A 19 -20.67 -3.14 16.46
C VAL A 19 -19.53 -3.65 15.60
N TYR A 20 -19.67 -4.81 14.94
CA TYR A 20 -18.67 -5.33 14.01
C TYR A 20 -18.38 -4.33 12.88
N PHE A 21 -19.42 -3.82 12.20
CA PHE A 21 -19.26 -2.81 11.14
C PHE A 21 -18.63 -1.52 11.66
N LEU A 22 -19.02 -1.05 12.84
CA LEU A 22 -18.44 0.14 13.46
C LEU A 22 -16.93 -0.05 13.72
N ILE A 23 -16.52 -1.19 14.27
CA ILE A 23 -15.11 -1.50 14.51
C ILE A 23 -14.33 -1.54 13.19
N SER A 24 -14.86 -2.20 12.15
CA SER A 24 -14.21 -2.25 10.83
C SER A 24 -14.04 -0.86 10.22
N LEU A 25 -15.06 0.00 10.32
CA LEU A 25 -14.98 1.39 9.85
C LEU A 25 -13.90 2.19 10.60
N LEU A 26 -13.84 2.05 11.92
CA LEU A 26 -12.83 2.72 12.74
C LEU A 26 -11.41 2.26 12.41
N GLN A 27 -11.20 0.96 12.14
CA GLN A 27 -9.91 0.42 11.73
C GLN A 27 -9.44 1.02 10.39
N VAL A 28 -10.30 1.01 9.37
CA VAL A 28 -9.98 1.61 8.05
C VAL A 28 -9.68 3.10 8.19
N TRP A 29 -10.51 3.82 8.95
CA TRP A 29 -10.34 5.26 9.16
C TRP A 29 -9.02 5.60 9.85
N ASN A 30 -8.65 4.85 10.89
CA ASN A 30 -7.44 5.12 11.66
C ASN A 30 -6.18 4.76 10.88
N THR A 31 -6.17 3.62 10.18
CA THR A 31 -5.03 3.21 9.36
C THR A 31 -4.78 4.17 8.20
N GLY A 32 -5.81 4.67 7.54
CA GLY A 32 -5.66 5.64 6.45
C GLY A 32 -5.14 7.01 6.87
N ARG A 33 -5.10 7.33 8.18
CA ARG A 33 -4.67 8.64 8.71
C ARG A 33 -3.44 8.58 9.61
N SER A 34 -3.04 7.39 10.03
CA SER A 34 -1.85 7.17 10.84
C SER A 34 -0.61 7.24 9.94
N ALA A 35 0.03 8.41 9.88
CA ALA A 35 1.33 8.57 9.25
C ALA A 35 2.40 8.17 10.28
N ASP A 36 2.90 6.94 10.18
CA ASP A 36 4.09 6.55 10.92
C ASP A 36 5.30 7.25 10.28
N ARG A 37 5.89 8.21 11.00
CA ARG A 37 7.02 9.03 10.54
C ARG A 37 8.34 8.57 11.16
N GLN A 38 8.39 7.34 11.65
CA GLN A 38 9.65 6.75 12.07
C GLN A 38 10.52 6.47 10.84
N PRO A 39 11.85 6.63 10.92
CA PRO A 39 12.74 6.16 9.89
C PRO A 39 12.52 4.67 9.60
N VAL A 40 12.48 4.33 8.31
CA VAL A 40 12.36 2.98 7.76
C VAL A 40 13.49 2.74 6.76
N ASP A 41 13.68 1.52 6.30
CA ASP A 41 14.71 1.23 5.31
C ASP A 41 14.22 1.55 3.90
N ALA A 42 12.94 1.30 3.60
CA ALA A 42 12.37 1.54 2.28
C ALA A 42 10.92 2.07 2.30
N ILE A 43 10.59 2.94 1.34
CA ILE A 43 9.21 3.33 1.02
C ILE A 43 8.71 2.42 -0.11
N VAL A 44 7.61 1.70 0.12
CA VAL A 44 6.99 0.81 -0.88
C VAL A 44 5.76 1.50 -1.46
N VAL A 45 5.87 1.95 -2.71
CA VAL A 45 4.78 2.62 -3.43
C VAL A 45 4.00 1.58 -4.21
N LEU A 46 2.76 1.30 -3.80
CA LEU A 46 1.91 0.38 -4.54
C LEU A 46 1.44 1.00 -5.86
N GLY A 47 1.45 0.18 -6.91
CA GLY A 47 0.90 0.49 -8.23
C GLY A 47 -0.58 0.85 -8.22
N ALA A 48 -1.01 1.56 -9.27
CA ALA A 48 -2.40 1.96 -9.49
C ALA A 48 -2.76 1.88 -10.98
N ALA A 49 -2.37 2.91 -11.75
CA ALA A 49 -2.52 2.93 -13.20
C ALA A 49 -1.50 3.91 -13.81
N GLN A 50 -1.18 3.69 -15.08
CA GLN A 50 -0.35 4.58 -15.89
C GLN A 50 -1.01 4.85 -17.26
N TYR A 51 -0.67 5.98 -17.89
CA TYR A 51 -1.16 6.43 -19.19
C TYR A 51 0.03 6.64 -20.15
N ASP A 52 0.42 5.58 -20.84
CA ASP A 52 1.56 5.52 -21.79
C ASP A 52 2.86 6.10 -21.21
N GLY A 53 3.26 5.61 -20.04
CA GLY A 53 4.49 6.01 -19.36
C GLY A 53 4.34 7.22 -18.45
N ARG A 54 3.12 7.74 -18.27
CA ARG A 54 2.80 8.80 -17.29
C ARG A 54 2.00 8.21 -16.13
N PRO A 55 2.34 8.50 -14.87
CA PRO A 55 1.49 8.11 -13.75
C PRO A 55 0.06 8.64 -13.92
N SER A 56 -0.95 7.81 -13.63
CA SER A 56 -2.33 8.29 -13.44
C SER A 56 -2.40 9.24 -12.25
N PRO A 57 -3.46 10.05 -12.09
CA PRO A 57 -3.63 10.92 -10.92
C PRO A 57 -3.49 10.19 -9.58
N GLN A 58 -3.98 8.94 -9.49
CA GLN A 58 -3.85 8.13 -8.28
C GLN A 58 -2.41 7.67 -8.05
N LEU A 59 -1.72 7.19 -9.09
CA LEU A 59 -0.32 6.80 -8.98
C LEU A 59 0.57 8.01 -8.67
N GLN A 60 0.30 9.15 -9.30
CA GLN A 60 1.02 10.39 -9.06
C GLN A 60 0.84 10.87 -7.62
N ALA A 61 -0.39 10.88 -7.07
CA ALA A 61 -0.62 11.29 -5.69
C ALA A 61 0.18 10.41 -4.69
N ARG A 62 0.31 9.11 -4.97
CA ARG A 62 1.13 8.20 -4.17
C ARG A 62 2.62 8.51 -4.31
N LEU A 63 3.09 8.81 -5.52
CA LEU A 63 4.49 9.17 -5.77
C LEU A 63 4.86 10.53 -5.16
N ASP A 64 3.97 11.51 -5.23
CA ASP A 64 4.12 12.80 -4.58
C ASP A 64 4.26 12.61 -3.06
N HIS A 65 3.41 11.77 -2.45
CA HIS A 65 3.54 11.44 -1.03
C HIS A 65 4.84 10.68 -0.70
N ALA A 66 5.25 9.75 -1.55
CA ALA A 66 6.54 9.05 -1.40
C ALA A 66 7.72 10.04 -1.45
N LEU A 67 7.67 11.04 -2.33
CA LEU A 67 8.68 12.10 -2.40
C LEU A 67 8.68 12.99 -1.16
N GLU A 68 7.52 13.31 -0.58
CA GLU A 68 7.45 14.02 0.70
C GLU A 68 8.20 13.25 1.80
N LEU A 69 7.94 11.95 1.92
CA LEU A 69 8.59 11.08 2.90
C LEU A 69 10.10 10.92 2.63
N TRP A 70 10.47 10.79 1.35
CA TRP A 70 11.86 10.75 0.90
C TRP A 70 12.63 12.02 1.27
N ASN A 71 12.04 13.20 1.00
CA ASN A 71 12.64 14.49 1.30
C ASN A 71 12.77 14.77 2.81
N LEU A 72 11.99 14.07 3.64
CA LEU A 72 12.13 14.08 5.10
C LEU A 72 13.23 13.12 5.60
N ASN A 73 13.96 12.45 4.70
CA ASN A 73 14.97 11.43 5.00
C ASN A 73 14.42 10.27 5.83
N LEU A 74 13.17 9.86 5.56
CA LEU A 74 12.53 8.76 6.29
C LEU A 74 12.91 7.38 5.74
N ALA A 75 13.56 7.29 4.58
CA ALA A 75 13.98 6.01 4.01
C ALA A 75 15.26 6.12 3.20
N SER A 76 15.96 4.99 3.06
CA SER A 76 17.17 4.86 2.24
C SER A 76 16.85 4.42 0.80
N TYR A 77 15.74 3.72 0.61
CA TYR A 77 15.32 3.19 -0.69
C TYR A 77 13.85 3.50 -0.99
N ILE A 78 13.51 3.47 -2.28
CA ILE A 78 12.12 3.44 -2.73
C ILE A 78 11.90 2.18 -3.56
N VAL A 79 10.84 1.43 -3.27
CA VAL A 79 10.39 0.30 -4.08
C VAL A 79 9.08 0.69 -4.74
N VAL A 80 9.06 0.75 -6.07
CA VAL A 80 7.83 1.02 -6.84
C VAL A 80 7.29 -0.28 -7.42
N THR A 81 5.97 -0.51 -7.27
CA THR A 81 5.34 -1.74 -7.74
C THR A 81 4.32 -1.49 -8.85
N GLY A 82 4.03 -2.55 -9.60
CA GLY A 82 2.91 -2.61 -10.54
C GLY A 82 3.36 -3.02 -11.94
N GLY A 83 2.70 -4.04 -12.46
CA GLY A 83 2.94 -4.56 -13.81
C GLY A 83 2.33 -3.72 -14.93
N LYS A 84 2.04 -4.38 -16.05
CA LYS A 84 1.41 -3.79 -17.24
C LYS A 84 0.15 -4.56 -17.61
N GLN A 85 -0.81 -3.91 -18.25
CA GLN A 85 -1.96 -4.57 -18.84
C GLN A 85 -1.64 -5.06 -20.26
N ILE A 86 -2.51 -5.92 -20.81
CA ILE A 86 -2.39 -6.36 -22.21
C ILE A 86 -2.53 -5.13 -23.11
N GLY A 87 -1.54 -4.87 -23.95
CA GLY A 87 -1.48 -3.72 -24.85
C GLY A 87 -0.67 -2.53 -24.31
N ASP A 88 -0.30 -2.53 -23.03
CA ASP A 88 0.52 -1.47 -22.46
C ASP A 88 1.98 -1.57 -22.92
N ARG A 89 2.55 -0.41 -23.24
CA ARG A 89 3.98 -0.25 -23.57
C ARG A 89 4.86 -0.16 -22.32
N PHE A 90 4.30 0.37 -21.22
CA PHE A 90 5.01 0.64 -19.97
C PHE A 90 4.32 -0.07 -18.82
N THR A 91 5.09 -0.46 -17.81
CA THR A 91 4.55 -0.90 -16.52
C THR A 91 4.29 0.31 -15.64
N GLU A 92 3.44 0.13 -14.63
CA GLU A 92 3.23 1.15 -13.60
C GLU A 92 4.53 1.44 -12.85
N ALA A 93 5.30 0.40 -12.49
CA ALA A 93 6.58 0.52 -11.82
C ALA A 93 7.60 1.34 -12.65
N ALA A 94 7.72 1.08 -13.95
CA ALA A 94 8.65 1.82 -14.81
C ALA A 94 8.22 3.30 -14.97
N SER A 95 6.92 3.55 -15.07
CA SER A 95 6.37 4.91 -15.11
C SER A 95 6.63 5.67 -13.80
N ALA A 96 6.50 4.96 -12.66
CA ALA A 96 6.76 5.48 -11.33
C ALA A 96 8.26 5.78 -11.10
N ARG A 97 9.15 4.86 -11.49
CA ARG A 97 10.61 5.09 -11.44
C ARG A 97 10.98 6.34 -12.21
N LYS A 98 10.56 6.43 -13.48
CA LYS A 98 10.87 7.57 -14.33
C LYS A 98 10.42 8.88 -13.69
N PHE A 99 9.22 8.89 -13.11
CA PHE A 99 8.72 10.06 -12.40
C PHE A 99 9.61 10.45 -11.20
N LEU A 100 10.06 9.49 -10.39
CA LEU A 100 10.94 9.75 -9.24
C LEU A 100 12.34 10.23 -9.67
N GLU A 101 12.89 9.65 -10.73
CA GLU A 101 14.17 10.08 -11.32
C GLU A 101 14.08 11.52 -11.85
N GLU A 102 12.99 11.88 -12.54
CA GLU A 102 12.72 13.26 -12.98
C GLU A 102 12.59 14.25 -11.81
N LYS A 103 12.32 13.74 -10.60
CA LYS A 103 12.24 14.51 -9.36
C LYS A 103 13.53 14.49 -8.54
N GLY A 104 14.59 13.88 -9.06
CA GLY A 104 15.93 13.91 -8.49
C GLY A 104 16.28 12.76 -7.56
N VAL A 105 15.45 11.72 -7.47
CA VAL A 105 15.82 10.48 -6.75
C VAL A 105 16.81 9.70 -7.60
N ALA A 106 17.94 9.29 -7.00
CA ALA A 106 18.98 8.56 -7.71
C ALA A 106 18.49 7.16 -8.10
N SER A 107 18.81 6.73 -9.32
CA SER A 107 18.31 5.52 -9.96
C SER A 107 18.69 4.24 -9.18
N ASP A 108 19.87 4.22 -8.57
CA ASP A 108 20.38 3.14 -7.73
C ASP A 108 19.66 3.00 -6.37
N LEU A 109 18.86 4.00 -6.00
CA LEU A 109 18.05 3.98 -4.77
C LEU A 109 16.58 3.57 -5.04
N ILE A 110 16.24 3.27 -6.30
CA ILE A 110 14.89 2.88 -6.72
C ILE A 110 14.90 1.42 -7.20
N PHE A 111 14.16 0.58 -6.50
CA PHE A 111 13.86 -0.80 -6.91
C PHE A 111 12.51 -0.87 -7.61
N GLU A 112 12.40 -1.72 -8.63
CA GLU A 112 11.16 -1.94 -9.37
C GLU A 112 10.63 -3.37 -9.17
N GLU A 113 9.35 -3.46 -8.89
CA GLU A 113 8.58 -4.70 -8.96
C GLU A 113 7.54 -4.55 -10.07
N ASN A 114 7.74 -5.20 -11.22
CA ASN A 114 6.94 -4.99 -12.43
C ASN A 114 6.20 -6.26 -12.92
N SER A 115 6.17 -7.31 -12.10
CA SER A 115 5.59 -8.61 -12.42
C SER A 115 4.22 -8.83 -11.77
N GLY A 116 3.96 -8.17 -10.65
CA GLY A 116 2.75 -8.32 -9.86
C GLY A 116 1.52 -7.73 -10.55
N THR A 117 0.49 -8.57 -10.69
CA THR A 117 -0.86 -8.17 -11.15
C THR A 117 -1.86 -8.09 -10.00
N THR A 118 -1.44 -8.47 -8.79
CA THR A 118 -2.24 -8.42 -7.56
C THR A 118 -1.42 -7.83 -6.43
N THR A 119 -2.09 -7.21 -5.45
CA THR A 119 -1.42 -6.66 -4.27
C THR A 119 -0.58 -7.72 -3.53
N TYR A 120 -1.06 -8.97 -3.47
CA TYR A 120 -0.31 -10.08 -2.85
C TYR A 120 0.96 -10.41 -3.63
N ALA A 121 0.87 -10.61 -4.96
CA ALA A 121 2.03 -10.93 -5.78
C ALA A 121 3.09 -9.82 -5.72
N SER A 122 2.67 -8.55 -5.77
CA SER A 122 3.59 -7.41 -5.63
C SER A 122 4.26 -7.39 -4.27
N LEU A 123 3.51 -7.50 -3.16
CA LEU A 123 4.10 -7.48 -1.82
C LEU A 123 5.00 -8.69 -1.55
N LEU A 124 4.68 -9.86 -2.12
CA LEU A 124 5.55 -11.04 -2.05
C LEU A 124 6.87 -10.81 -2.79
N ALA A 125 6.85 -10.18 -3.96
CA ALA A 125 8.08 -9.83 -4.66
C ALA A 125 8.85 -8.72 -3.92
N VAL A 126 8.17 -7.76 -3.32
CA VAL A 126 8.79 -6.76 -2.43
C VAL A 126 9.47 -7.42 -1.24
N SER A 127 8.89 -8.46 -0.62
CA SER A 127 9.54 -9.16 0.50
C SER A 127 10.81 -9.91 0.07
N GLN A 128 10.87 -10.37 -1.18
CA GLN A 128 12.09 -10.94 -1.77
C GLN A 128 13.17 -9.87 -1.98
N ILE A 129 12.81 -8.71 -2.53
CA ILE A 129 13.72 -7.55 -2.65
C ILE A 129 14.22 -7.15 -1.26
N ALA A 130 13.33 -7.06 -0.27
CA ALA A 130 13.68 -6.67 1.08
C ALA A 130 14.69 -7.63 1.73
N SER A 131 14.51 -8.93 1.52
CA SER A 131 15.45 -9.96 1.98
C SER A 131 16.83 -9.84 1.32
N GLN A 132 16.88 -9.58 0.01
CA GLN A 132 18.13 -9.44 -0.73
C GLN A 132 18.92 -8.20 -0.31
N GLU A 133 18.22 -7.08 -0.14
CA GLU A 133 18.79 -5.77 0.18
C GLU A 133 18.90 -5.51 1.70
N LYS A 134 18.54 -6.50 2.53
CA LYS A 134 18.55 -6.42 4.00
C LYS A 134 17.69 -5.28 4.57
N ILE A 135 16.59 -4.98 3.88
CA ILE A 135 15.55 -4.04 4.32
C ILE A 135 14.73 -4.73 5.40
N SER A 136 14.76 -4.18 6.62
CA SER A 136 14.08 -4.77 7.78
C SER A 136 12.68 -4.18 7.97
N ARG A 137 12.54 -2.87 7.74
CA ARG A 137 11.27 -2.16 7.92
C ARG A 137 10.90 -1.35 6.69
N VAL A 138 9.63 -1.38 6.32
CA VAL A 138 9.11 -0.66 5.16
C VAL A 138 7.96 0.26 5.54
N LEU A 139 7.75 1.32 4.76
CA LEU A 139 6.56 2.17 4.84
C LEU A 139 5.76 2.01 3.54
N ILE A 140 4.52 1.52 3.66
CA ILE A 140 3.64 1.30 2.51
C ILE A 140 2.89 2.58 2.15
N VAL A 141 3.01 3.01 0.91
CA VAL A 141 2.25 4.12 0.32
C VAL A 141 1.20 3.57 -0.64
N SER A 142 -0.06 3.85 -0.32
CA SER A 142 -1.23 3.48 -1.12
C SER A 142 -2.40 4.42 -0.82
N ASP A 143 -3.57 4.17 -1.40
CA ASP A 143 -4.77 4.95 -1.09
C ASP A 143 -5.30 4.59 0.32
N PRO A 144 -5.93 5.53 1.06
CA PRO A 144 -6.37 5.30 2.43
C PRO A 144 -7.27 4.08 2.62
N PHE A 145 -8.17 3.82 1.66
CA PHE A 145 -9.09 2.69 1.69
C PHE A 145 -8.40 1.34 1.35
N HIS A 146 -7.25 1.38 0.68
CA HIS A 146 -6.47 0.20 0.29
C HIS A 146 -5.36 -0.13 1.29
N LEU A 147 -4.98 0.84 2.13
CA LEU A 147 -3.83 0.73 3.01
C LEU A 147 -3.97 -0.35 4.08
N LEU A 148 -5.16 -0.52 4.67
CA LEU A 148 -5.39 -1.59 5.66
C LEU A 148 -5.15 -2.97 5.05
N ARG A 149 -5.72 -3.22 3.87
CA ARG A 149 -5.53 -4.50 3.16
C ARG A 149 -4.06 -4.71 2.80
N ALA A 150 -3.38 -3.67 2.31
CA ALA A 150 -1.97 -3.74 1.98
C ALA A 150 -1.10 -4.08 3.20
N LYS A 151 -1.32 -3.45 4.36
CA LYS A 151 -0.60 -3.77 5.60
C LYS A 151 -0.83 -5.20 6.08
N LEU A 152 -2.08 -5.70 6.00
CA LEU A 152 -2.38 -7.07 6.38
C LEU A 152 -1.65 -8.08 5.48
N ILE A 153 -1.65 -7.85 4.17
CA ILE A 153 -0.92 -8.69 3.22
C ILE A 153 0.60 -8.58 3.43
N ALA A 154 1.12 -7.38 3.67
CA ALA A 154 2.55 -7.16 3.94
C ALA A 154 3.00 -7.99 5.14
N LYS A 155 2.23 -7.97 6.23
CA LYS A 155 2.47 -8.81 7.40
C LYS A 155 2.41 -10.31 7.07
N GLU A 156 1.46 -10.72 6.24
CA GLU A 156 1.32 -12.12 5.79
C GLU A 156 2.55 -12.61 5.01
N VAL A 157 3.14 -11.75 4.16
CA VAL A 157 4.36 -12.07 3.40
C VAL A 157 5.67 -11.79 4.16
N GLY A 158 5.58 -11.42 5.44
CA GLY A 158 6.73 -11.25 6.34
C GLY A 158 7.39 -9.87 6.34
N LEU A 159 6.75 -8.84 5.80
CA LEU A 159 7.22 -7.45 5.88
C LEU A 159 6.76 -6.80 7.19
N ASP A 160 7.65 -6.01 7.82
CA ASP A 160 7.32 -5.11 8.92
C ASP A 160 6.89 -3.74 8.36
N ALA A 161 5.60 -3.41 8.46
CA ALA A 161 4.93 -2.31 7.73
C ALA A 161 3.81 -1.59 8.49
#